data_AF-A0A413IEN8-F1
#
_entry.id   AF-A0A413IEN8-F1
#
_cell.length_a   1.000
_cell.length_b   1.000
_cell.length_c   1.000
_cell.angle_alpha   90.00
_cell.angle_beta   90.00
_cell.angle_gamma   90.00
#
_symmetry.space_group_name_H-M   'P 1'
#
loop_
_entity.id
_entity.type
_entity.pdbx_description
1 polymer ?
#
loop_
_entity_poly.entity_id
_entity_poly.type
_entity_poly.pdbx_seq_one_letter_code
_entity_poly.pdbx_strand_id
1 'polypeptide(L)'
;MIWVWILIGFVVGEGSMAGVWYWMEKKRKRQKEVQDKGRVAIPLRDMVQLANINTAMDVGYLMLEYKINLKNPEFYDKYMNLVKKQKELYFRELIEIFSHNKKEYVRDLLDKYAGFSTQDVLLLLMCEMQLDNKTMARIMGLTLETLKKRKTRMRIKMRTASPVTL
;
A
#
# COMPACT_ATOMS: atom_id res chain seq x y z
N MET A 1 -17.75 -38.82 51.97
CA MET A 1 -17.45 -39.09 50.54
C MET A 1 -17.45 -37.85 49.64
N ILE A 2 -18.21 -36.78 49.93
CA ILE A 2 -18.24 -35.54 49.12
C ILE A 2 -16.89 -34.79 49.01
N TRP A 3 -16.06 -34.81 50.06
CA TRP A 3 -14.75 -34.14 50.07
C TRP A 3 -13.74 -34.71 49.06
N VAL A 4 -13.85 -35.99 48.70
CA VAL A 4 -12.96 -36.64 47.72
C VAL A 4 -13.26 -36.16 46.30
N TRP A 5 -14.52 -35.90 45.98
CA TRP A 5 -14.94 -35.39 44.67
C TRP A 5 -14.52 -33.93 44.45
N ILE A 6 -14.49 -33.12 45.50
CA ILE A 6 -14.02 -31.73 45.44
C ILE A 6 -12.50 -31.68 45.16
N LEU A 7 -11.72 -32.57 45.80
CA LEU A 7 -10.28 -32.68 45.58
C LEU A 7 -9.93 -33.15 44.16
N ILE A 8 -10.66 -34.14 43.61
CA ILE A 8 -10.48 -34.59 42.23
C ILE A 8 -10.83 -33.48 41.23
N GLY A 9 -11.91 -32.73 41.49
CA GLY A 9 -12.30 -31.58 40.68
C GLY A 9 -11.22 -30.48 40.60
N PHE A 10 -10.48 -30.25 41.69
CA PHE A 10 -9.41 -29.25 41.74
C PHE A 10 -8.17 -29.69 40.94
N VAL A 11 -7.77 -30.97 41.05
CA VAL A 11 -6.61 -31.53 40.32
C VAL A 11 -6.86 -31.59 38.81
N VAL A 12 -8.08 -31.88 38.39
CA VAL A 12 -8.47 -31.88 36.96
C VAL A 12 -8.61 -30.44 36.41
N GLY A 13 -9.02 -29.49 37.24
CA GLY A 13 -9.17 -28.07 36.87
C GLY A 13 -7.84 -27.39 36.50
N GLU A 14 -6.76 -27.64 37.27
CA GLU A 14 -5.47 -26.98 37.03
C GLU A 14 -4.69 -27.57 35.84
N GLY A 15 -4.72 -28.89 35.66
CA GLY A 15 -4.08 -29.55 34.52
C GLY A 15 -4.66 -29.12 33.16
N SER A 16 -5.95 -28.79 33.14
CA SER A 16 -6.66 -28.33 31.95
C SER A 16 -6.23 -26.92 31.50
N MET A 17 -5.97 -26.02 32.45
CA MET A 17 -5.55 -24.64 32.13
C MET A 17 -4.14 -24.58 31.54
N ALA A 18 -3.22 -25.44 31.99
CA ALA A 18 -1.86 -25.50 31.44
C ALA A 18 -1.85 -25.99 29.98
N GLY A 19 -2.67 -27.00 29.65
CA GLY A 19 -2.81 -27.50 28.28
C GLY A 19 -3.43 -26.48 27.32
N VAL A 20 -4.46 -25.76 27.78
CA VAL A 20 -5.11 -24.68 27.01
C VAL A 20 -4.16 -23.50 26.82
N TRP A 21 -3.40 -23.12 27.84
CA TRP A 21 -2.40 -22.04 27.73
C TRP A 21 -1.28 -22.39 26.75
N TYR A 22 -0.72 -23.61 26.83
CA TYR A 22 0.31 -24.06 25.89
C TYR A 22 -0.20 -24.12 24.45
N TRP A 23 -1.44 -24.55 24.23
CA TRP A 23 -2.07 -24.58 22.90
C TRP A 23 -2.37 -23.17 22.36
N MET A 24 -2.80 -22.25 23.22
CA MET A 24 -3.01 -20.84 22.88
C MET A 24 -1.67 -20.14 22.55
N GLU A 25 -0.62 -20.39 23.31
CA GLU A 25 0.72 -19.84 23.06
C GLU A 25 1.31 -20.38 21.74
N LYS A 26 1.09 -21.68 21.46
CA LYS A 26 1.50 -22.32 20.19
C LYS A 26 0.70 -21.79 19.00
N LYS A 27 -0.60 -21.54 19.15
CA LYS A 27 -1.42 -20.86 18.12
C LYS A 27 -0.99 -19.42 17.92
N ARG A 28 -0.66 -18.69 18.98
CA ARG A 28 -0.18 -17.30 18.93
C ARG A 28 1.18 -17.20 18.23
N LYS A 29 2.09 -18.15 18.49
CA LYS A 29 3.38 -18.27 17.79
C LYS A 29 3.19 -18.64 16.31
N ARG A 30 2.29 -19.56 15.97
CA ARG A 30 1.97 -19.87 14.56
C ARG A 30 1.27 -18.73 13.85
N GLN A 31 0.37 -17.99 14.50
CA GLN A 31 -0.24 -16.79 13.93
C GLN A 31 0.78 -15.67 13.74
N LYS A 32 1.73 -15.49 14.67
CA LYS A 32 2.86 -14.57 14.49
C LYS A 32 3.79 -15.01 13.36
N GLU A 33 4.11 -16.29 13.24
CA GLU A 33 4.89 -16.83 12.11
C GLU A 33 4.15 -16.72 10.77
N VAL A 34 2.82 -16.88 10.74
CA VAL A 34 2.01 -16.70 9.52
C VAL A 34 1.85 -15.21 9.19
N GLN A 35 1.79 -14.33 10.19
CA GLN A 35 1.82 -12.88 10.00
C GLN A 35 3.20 -12.40 9.54
N ASP A 36 4.30 -13.02 9.98
CA ASP A 36 5.66 -12.74 9.49
C ASP A 36 5.92 -13.39 8.13
N LYS A 37 5.36 -14.57 7.82
CA LYS A 37 5.43 -15.18 6.48
C LYS A 37 4.56 -14.45 5.46
N GLY A 38 3.55 -13.71 5.91
CA GLY A 38 2.80 -12.73 5.10
C GLY A 38 3.50 -11.38 4.93
N ARG A 39 4.57 -11.12 5.69
CA ARG A 39 5.49 -10.00 5.48
C ARG A 39 6.66 -10.46 4.62
N VAL A 40 6.38 -10.73 3.34
CA VAL A 40 7.42 -10.43 2.36
C VAL A 40 7.53 -8.91 2.37
N ALA A 41 8.38 -8.37 3.26
CA ALA A 41 8.78 -6.98 3.22
C ALA A 41 9.52 -6.82 1.90
N ILE A 42 8.79 -6.54 0.82
CA ILE A 42 9.38 -6.27 -0.49
C ILE A 42 10.34 -5.11 -0.24
N PRO A 43 11.66 -5.34 -0.31
CA PRO A 43 12.60 -4.28 0.00
C PRO A 43 12.37 -3.19 -1.04
N LEU A 44 12.43 -1.94 -0.60
CA LEU A 44 12.22 -0.77 -1.46
C LEU A 44 13.04 -0.85 -2.76
N ARG A 45 14.23 -1.47 -2.69
CA ARG A 45 15.09 -1.76 -3.84
C ARG A 45 14.38 -2.56 -4.94
N ASP A 46 13.65 -3.61 -4.58
CA ASP A 46 12.96 -4.47 -5.54
C ASP A 46 11.76 -3.75 -6.14
N MET A 47 11.09 -2.88 -5.37
CA MET A 47 10.06 -1.99 -5.92
C MET A 47 10.61 -0.98 -6.92
N VAL A 48 11.76 -0.40 -6.61
CA VAL A 48 12.43 0.53 -7.52
C VAL A 48 12.86 -0.17 -8.80
N GLN A 49 13.29 -1.43 -8.71
CA GLN A 49 13.58 -2.26 -9.87
C GLN A 49 12.32 -2.58 -10.69
N LEU A 50 11.22 -2.99 -10.05
CA LEU A 50 9.95 -3.24 -10.72
C LEU A 50 9.36 -1.99 -11.36
N ALA A 51 9.47 -0.83 -10.70
CA ALA A 51 9.05 0.45 -11.24
C ALA A 51 9.85 0.83 -12.50
N ASN A 52 11.15 0.51 -12.54
CA ASN A 52 11.97 0.72 -13.73
C ASN A 52 11.58 -0.20 -14.90
N ILE A 53 11.08 -1.41 -14.63
CA ILE A 53 10.66 -2.37 -15.67
C ILE A 53 9.29 -1.99 -16.26
N ASN A 54 8.44 -1.30 -15.50
CA ASN A 54 7.10 -0.86 -15.92
C ASN A 54 7.11 0.30 -16.94
N THR A 55 8.19 0.47 -17.72
CA THR A 55 8.27 1.37 -18.86
C THR A 55 7.40 0.86 -20.02
N ALA A 56 6.08 0.85 -19.82
CA ALA A 56 5.08 0.85 -20.88
C ALA A 56 5.10 2.13 -21.75
N MET A 57 6.08 3.02 -21.49
CA MET A 57 6.29 4.28 -22.22
C MET A 57 6.64 4.05 -23.69
N ASP A 58 7.20 2.89 -24.05
CA ASP A 58 7.60 2.63 -25.45
C ASP A 58 6.40 2.31 -26.36
N VAL A 59 5.46 1.48 -25.91
CA VAL A 59 4.30 1.08 -26.74
C VAL A 59 3.36 2.24 -27.00
N GLY A 60 3.13 3.10 -26.00
CA GLY A 60 2.29 4.29 -26.16
C GLY A 60 2.88 5.31 -27.15
N TYR A 61 4.21 5.47 -27.14
CA TYR A 61 4.91 6.32 -28.11
C TYR A 61 4.78 5.76 -29.53
N LEU A 62 5.04 4.46 -29.71
CA LEU A 62 4.90 3.80 -31.00
C LEU A 62 3.47 3.93 -31.55
N MET A 63 2.44 3.78 -30.71
CA MET A 63 1.05 3.97 -31.16
C MET A 63 0.78 5.37 -31.73
N LEU A 64 1.40 6.42 -31.17
CA LEU A 64 1.29 7.78 -31.69
C LEU A 64 2.12 7.98 -32.96
N GLU A 65 3.36 7.46 -32.97
CA GLU A 65 4.27 7.53 -34.13
C GLU A 65 3.64 6.89 -35.38
N TYR A 66 3.07 5.69 -35.21
CA TYR A 66 2.38 4.97 -36.30
C TYR A 66 0.97 5.50 -36.60
N LYS A 67 0.54 6.57 -35.89
CA LYS A 67 -0.79 7.20 -35.99
C LYS A 67 -1.93 6.19 -35.79
N ILE A 68 -1.76 5.22 -34.89
CA ILE A 68 -2.76 4.19 -34.57
C ILE A 68 -4.03 4.84 -34.01
N ASN A 69 -3.90 5.95 -33.28
CA ASN A 69 -5.03 6.76 -32.85
C ASN A 69 -5.93 7.25 -34.01
N LEU A 70 -5.39 7.42 -35.22
CA LEU A 70 -6.14 7.80 -36.41
C LEU A 70 -6.55 6.60 -37.27
N LYS A 71 -5.68 5.58 -37.36
CA LYS A 71 -5.91 4.39 -38.18
C LYS A 71 -6.87 3.38 -37.54
N ASN A 72 -6.88 3.30 -36.21
CA ASN A 72 -7.74 2.42 -35.44
C ASN A 72 -8.06 3.06 -34.06
N PRO A 73 -8.97 4.06 -34.03
CA PRO A 73 -9.29 4.82 -32.82
C PRO A 73 -9.89 3.94 -31.72
N GLU A 74 -10.75 2.97 -32.06
CA GLU A 74 -11.35 2.07 -31.06
C GLU A 74 -10.31 1.24 -30.30
N PHE A 75 -9.31 0.72 -31.02
CA PHE A 75 -8.22 -0.01 -30.40
C PHE A 75 -7.38 0.91 -29.52
N TYR A 76 -7.07 2.13 -30.00
CA TYR A 76 -6.32 3.12 -29.23
C TYR A 76 -7.04 3.48 -27.92
N ASP A 77 -8.35 3.72 -27.96
CA ASP A 77 -9.14 4.04 -26.78
C ASP A 77 -9.19 2.88 -25.78
N LYS A 78 -9.40 1.65 -26.26
CA LYS A 78 -9.35 0.44 -25.42
C LYS A 78 -7.98 0.27 -24.77
N TYR A 79 -6.90 0.45 -25.53
CA TYR A 79 -5.53 0.39 -25.02
C TYR A 79 -5.28 1.47 -23.95
N MET A 80 -5.66 2.72 -24.23
CA MET A 80 -5.48 3.82 -23.27
C MET A 80 -6.27 3.62 -21.99
N ASN A 81 -7.48 3.05 -22.07
CA ASN A 81 -8.27 2.69 -20.90
C ASN A 81 -7.63 1.55 -20.08
N LEU A 82 -7.07 0.54 -20.74
CA LEU A 82 -6.31 -0.51 -20.07
C LEU A 82 -5.08 0.05 -19.34
N VAL A 83 -4.32 0.92 -20.00
CA VAL A 83 -3.16 1.60 -19.40
C VAL A 83 -3.56 2.43 -18.19
N LYS A 84 -4.67 3.19 -18.28
CA LYS A 84 -5.19 3.96 -17.14
C LYS A 84 -5.55 3.03 -15.96
N LYS A 85 -6.28 1.95 -16.23
CA LYS A 85 -6.70 0.98 -15.19
C LYS A 85 -5.50 0.30 -14.52
N GLN A 86 -4.51 -0.13 -15.30
CA GLN A 86 -3.29 -0.71 -14.75
C GLN A 86 -2.48 0.29 -13.93
N LYS A 87 -2.35 1.54 -14.38
CA LYS A 87 -1.67 2.59 -13.60
C LYS A 87 -2.37 2.84 -12.27
N GLU A 88 -3.69 2.85 -12.25
CA GLU A 88 -4.44 3.02 -11.01
C GLU A 88 -4.27 1.85 -10.05
N LEU A 89 -4.33 0.60 -10.55
CA LEU A 89 -4.05 -0.60 -9.76
C LEU A 89 -2.64 -0.56 -9.17
N TYR A 90 -1.64 -0.23 -10.00
CA TYR A 90 -0.26 -0.07 -9.58
C TYR A 90 -0.11 0.94 -8.42
N PHE A 91 -0.76 2.11 -8.51
CA PHE A 91 -0.72 3.08 -7.40
C PHE A 91 -1.43 2.59 -6.14
N ARG A 92 -2.52 1.83 -6.26
CA ARG A 92 -3.23 1.26 -5.11
C ARG A 92 -2.38 0.21 -4.40
N GLU A 93 -1.74 -0.69 -5.14
CA GLU A 93 -0.84 -1.70 -4.58
C GLU A 93 0.35 -1.05 -3.86
N LEU A 94 0.95 -0.02 -4.47
CA LEU A 94 2.02 0.73 -3.81
C LEU A 94 1.58 1.38 -2.51
N ILE A 95 0.38 1.95 -2.44
CA ILE A 95 -0.17 2.50 -1.19
C ILE A 95 -0.32 1.41 -0.14
N GLU A 96 -0.84 0.25 -0.51
CA GLU A 96 -0.98 -0.88 0.43
C GLU A 96 0.37 -1.27 1.00
N ILE A 97 1.41 -1.37 0.17
CA ILE A 97 2.74 -1.74 0.64
C ILE A 97 3.40 -0.62 1.46
N PHE A 98 3.38 0.63 0.99
CA PHE A 98 3.98 1.75 1.74
C PHE A 98 3.26 2.05 3.05
N SER A 99 1.96 1.78 3.13
CA SER A 99 1.20 1.88 4.38
C SER A 99 1.55 0.77 5.39
N HIS A 100 2.38 -0.21 5.02
CA HIS A 100 2.68 -1.39 5.83
C HIS A 100 1.39 -2.11 6.29
N ASN A 101 0.37 -2.15 5.43
CA ASN A 101 -0.97 -2.66 5.71
C ASN A 101 -1.77 -1.92 6.80
N LYS A 102 -1.36 -0.71 7.21
CA LYS A 102 -2.14 0.15 8.12
C LYS A 102 -3.23 0.89 7.34
N LYS A 103 -4.33 0.19 7.04
CA LYS A 103 -5.45 0.74 6.25
C LYS A 103 -6.11 1.95 6.93
N GLU A 104 -6.13 1.97 8.26
CA GLU A 104 -6.62 3.11 9.07
C GLU A 104 -5.81 4.37 8.81
N TYR A 105 -4.48 4.25 8.74
CA TYR A 105 -3.60 5.38 8.47
C TYR A 105 -3.87 6.06 7.12
N VAL A 106 -4.11 5.24 6.08
CA VAL A 106 -4.46 5.75 4.75
C VAL A 106 -5.83 6.44 4.76
N ARG A 107 -6.79 5.88 5.50
CA ARG A 107 -8.12 6.48 5.67
C ARG A 107 -8.02 7.82 6.40
N ASP A 108 -7.26 7.89 7.50
CA ASP A 108 -7.04 9.13 8.26
C ASP A 108 -6.40 10.22 7.39
N LEU A 109 -5.45 9.86 6.52
CA LEU A 109 -4.85 10.79 5.56
C LEU A 109 -5.87 11.31 4.53
N LEU A 110 -6.76 10.45 4.04
CA LEU A 110 -7.81 10.84 3.10
C LEU A 110 -8.88 11.72 3.76
N ASP A 111 -9.25 11.39 4.99
CA ASP A 111 -10.24 12.14 5.79
C ASP A 111 -9.68 13.52 6.19
N LYS A 112 -8.40 13.57 6.60
CA LYS A 112 -7.70 14.82 6.95
C LYS A 112 -7.49 15.75 5.76
N TYR A 113 -7.30 15.19 4.57
CA TYR A 113 -7.06 15.96 3.36
C TYR A 113 -8.10 15.67 2.28
N ALA A 114 -9.35 16.08 2.55
CA ALA A 114 -10.44 16.02 1.59
C ALA A 114 -10.01 16.62 0.23
N GLY A 115 -10.06 15.83 -0.85
CA GLY A 115 -9.61 16.22 -2.19
C GLY A 115 -8.22 15.70 -2.59
N PHE A 116 -7.59 14.87 -1.76
CA PHE A 116 -6.40 14.13 -2.16
C PHE A 116 -6.73 13.01 -3.15
N SER A 117 -5.98 12.97 -4.25
CA SER A 117 -6.03 11.83 -5.17
C SER A 117 -5.18 10.68 -4.64
N THR A 118 -5.38 9.46 -5.14
CA THR A 118 -4.53 8.28 -4.86
C THR A 118 -3.05 8.58 -5.07
N GLN A 119 -2.72 9.37 -6.10
CA GLN A 119 -1.34 9.76 -6.39
C GLN A 119 -0.78 10.78 -5.37
N ASP A 120 -1.63 11.63 -4.78
CA ASP A 120 -1.23 12.57 -3.73
C ASP A 120 -0.96 11.82 -2.42
N VAL A 121 -1.80 10.83 -2.07
CA VAL A 121 -1.58 9.96 -0.90
C VAL A 121 -0.27 9.18 -1.03
N LEU A 122 -0.05 8.54 -2.19
CA LEU A 122 1.20 7.83 -2.46
C LEU A 122 2.42 8.75 -2.34
N LEU A 123 2.33 9.96 -2.90
CA LEU A 123 3.41 10.95 -2.82
C LEU A 123 3.71 11.36 -1.37
N LEU A 124 2.67 11.50 -0.54
CA LEU A 124 2.79 11.85 0.86
C LEU A 124 3.47 10.72 1.66
N LEU A 125 3.03 9.47 1.47
CA LEU A 125 3.67 8.28 2.07
C LEU A 125 5.16 8.19 1.71
N MET A 126 5.50 8.36 0.43
CA MET A 126 6.90 8.37 0.01
C MET A 126 7.71 9.50 0.64
N CYS A 127 7.10 10.67 0.89
CA CYS A 127 7.78 11.79 1.57
C CYS A 127 8.06 11.49 3.04
N GLU A 128 7.12 10.82 3.73
CA GLU A 128 7.28 10.39 5.12
C GLU A 128 8.36 9.33 5.28
N MET A 129 8.49 8.45 4.29
CA MET A 129 9.58 7.47 4.18
C MET A 129 10.91 8.09 3.74
N GLN A 130 10.97 9.42 3.56
CA GLN A 130 12.16 10.18 3.20
C GLN A 130 12.84 9.71 1.90
N LEU A 131 12.06 9.23 0.92
CA LEU A 131 12.63 8.82 -0.37
C LEU A 131 13.22 10.03 -1.13
N ASP A 132 14.29 9.80 -1.88
CA ASP A 132 14.86 10.83 -2.73
C ASP A 132 13.96 11.14 -3.93
N ASN A 133 14.07 12.37 -4.46
CA ASN A 133 13.21 12.83 -5.55
C ASN A 133 13.37 11.99 -6.83
N LYS A 134 14.55 11.41 -7.08
CA LYS A 134 14.79 10.61 -8.30
C LYS A 134 14.07 9.27 -8.19
N THR A 135 14.12 8.64 -7.02
CA THR A 135 13.40 7.42 -6.71
C THR A 135 11.89 7.61 -6.75
N MET A 136 11.37 8.66 -6.13
CA MET A 136 9.94 9.00 -6.20
C MET A 136 9.47 9.24 -7.64
N ALA A 137 10.25 9.98 -8.44
CA ALA A 137 9.91 10.25 -9.84
C ALA A 137 9.81 8.95 -10.65
N ARG A 138 10.75 8.02 -10.44
CA ARG A 138 10.74 6.69 -11.07
C ARG A 138 9.54 5.87 -10.65
N ILE A 139 9.27 5.76 -9.34
CA ILE A 139 8.13 5.01 -8.80
C ILE A 139 6.81 5.54 -9.37
N MET A 140 6.68 6.86 -9.52
CA MET A 140 5.47 7.47 -10.09
C MET A 140 5.41 7.45 -11.63
N GLY A 141 6.48 7.05 -12.32
CA GLY A 141 6.58 7.15 -13.78
C GLY A 141 6.51 8.61 -14.28
N LEU A 142 7.13 9.54 -13.56
CA LEU A 142 7.12 10.98 -13.86
C LEU A 142 8.54 11.50 -14.12
N THR A 143 8.65 12.59 -14.87
CA THR A 143 9.90 13.36 -14.90
C THR A 143 10.14 14.07 -13.58
N LEU A 144 11.41 14.33 -13.24
CA LEU A 144 11.79 15.00 -12.01
C LEU A 144 11.13 16.38 -11.86
N GLU A 145 11.04 17.13 -12.95
CA GLU A 145 10.37 18.43 -12.98
C GLU A 145 8.86 18.33 -12.72
N THR A 146 8.21 17.31 -13.29
CA THR A 146 6.78 17.06 -13.04
C THR A 146 6.53 16.66 -11.59
N LEU A 147 7.44 15.87 -10.99
CA LEU A 147 7.37 15.52 -9.57
C LEU A 147 7.47 16.76 -8.68
N LYS A 148 8.44 17.65 -8.93
CA LYS A 148 8.59 18.90 -8.16
C LYS A 148 7.33 19.76 -8.21
N LYS A 149 6.78 19.99 -9.41
CA LYS A 149 5.52 20.73 -9.59
C LYS A 149 4.37 20.08 -8.83
N ARG A 150 4.30 18.74 -8.83
CA ARG A 150 3.26 18.01 -8.08
C ARG A 150 3.46 18.13 -6.57
N LYS A 151 4.68 18.03 -6.04
CA LYS A 151 4.97 18.27 -4.62
C LYS A 151 4.52 19.67 -4.18
N THR A 152 4.79 20.69 -5.00
CA THR A 152 4.33 22.07 -4.70
C THR A 152 2.81 22.15 -4.67
N ARG A 153 2.11 21.59 -5.66
CA ARG A 153 0.64 21.53 -5.68
C ARG A 153 0.07 20.79 -4.47
N MET A 154 0.66 19.65 -4.10
CA MET A 154 0.26 18.89 -2.92
C MET A 154 0.41 19.72 -1.65
N ARG A 155 1.55 20.42 -1.46
CA ARG A 155 1.75 21.31 -0.31
C ARG A 155 0.70 22.42 -0.24
N ILE A 156 0.32 22.99 -1.39
CA ILE A 156 -0.76 23.99 -1.44
C ILE A 156 -2.08 23.35 -1.00
N LYS A 157 -2.42 22.17 -1.53
CA LYS A 157 -3.63 21.43 -1.12
C LYS A 157 -3.65 21.14 0.38
N MET A 158 -2.53 20.75 0.98
CA MET A 158 -2.44 20.51 2.44
C MET A 158 -2.74 21.77 3.24
N ARG A 159 -2.19 22.92 2.81
CA ARG A 159 -2.43 24.21 3.47
C ARG A 159 -3.86 24.69 3.33
N THR A 160 -4.51 24.43 2.20
CA THR A 160 -5.90 24.83 1.96
C THR A 160 -6.91 23.88 2.60
N ALA A 161 -6.56 22.59 2.72
CA ALA A 161 -7.39 21.59 3.40
C ALA A 161 -7.29 21.66 4.93
N SER A 162 -6.29 22.37 5.48
CA SER A 162 -6.31 22.77 6.88
C SER A 162 -6.86 24.20 7.05
N PRO A 163 -8.12 24.33 7.43
CA PRO A 163 -8.49 25.33 8.42
C PRO A 163 -9.21 24.69 9.60
N VAL A 164 -9.02 25.32 10.77
CA VAL A 164 -9.64 25.06 12.09
C VAL A 164 -8.82 24.13 13.00
N THR A 165 -7.83 24.75 13.63
CA THR A 165 -7.71 24.71 15.10
C THR A 165 -9.09 24.77 15.75
N LEU A 166 -9.44 23.74 16.52
CA LEU A 166 -10.27 23.84 17.71
C LEU A 166 -9.66 22.90 18.76
#